data_AF-A0A2V7XN92-F1
#
_entry.id   AF-A0A2V7XN92-F1
#
_cell.length_a   1.000
_cell.length_b   1.000
_cell.length_c   1.000
_cell.angle_alpha   90.00
_cell.angle_beta   90.00
_cell.angle_gamma   90.00
#
_symmetry.space_group_name_H-M   'P 1'
#
loop_
_entity.id
_entity.type
_entity.pdbx_description
1 polymer ?
#
loop_
_entity_poly.entity_id
_entity_poly.type
_entity_poly.pdbx_seq_one_letter_code
_entity_poly.pdbx_strand_id
1 'polypeptide(L)'
;MRDVLQTPLPIDDHVDGIVAHVRKHGTAIVVAPPGSGKTTRIPPALTAIGKTILLQPRRVAARALTRRIAHERGWKIGEEVGWQIRFERRFSSRTQLLVATEGILTARLQSDPLVTDFHVVVLDEFHERSIHADLALALVKQAAKARGDLAIVVMSATLDAEPLARFLGAKIFKIESRTFPIEIDSAPNKPLRDVIPNGGDVLVFLPGAREINRAAAELRDFETLPLHGSLDVEAQERAIAPSTRRKIILATNIAETSLTVEGVNTVIDSGLHKVLRFDPETAIDHLVLERISRDSADQRAGRAGRTGPGRVVRLWDERDILRPHREPEIRRVDLASAALDIIAWGGDPKTFEWFERPPEDRLDAAIALLSHLGDLDELRRFPLHPRLARVLVDAKGADEAVEICAHLMNDDPRELTSIVRKVLGSAYRRHVDDATLRRALFAGYPDRVAMRREPRSPRVLLSSGTGATLAREIDDGRGEFLVVLEITGDLVRMARPIEREWLEPDRREETRIDHRIVERRFYGALLLHEQTIGRIAKPKVREKSIETITLPSGRKAKLEFRDDGSVIASVKLQELFG
;
A
#
# COMPACT_ATOMS: atom_id res chain seq x y z
N MET A 1 38.34 -19.04 17.38
CA MET A 1 36.92 -18.91 17.00
C MET A 1 36.15 -19.92 17.83
N ARG A 2 35.13 -19.49 18.60
CA ARG A 2 34.25 -20.47 19.26
C ARG A 2 33.35 -21.03 18.17
N ASP A 3 33.58 -22.26 17.76
CA ASP A 3 32.67 -22.99 16.88
C ASP A 3 31.38 -23.23 17.67
N VAL A 4 30.39 -22.38 17.42
CA VAL A 4 29.02 -22.66 17.85
C VAL A 4 28.57 -23.78 16.92
N LEU A 5 28.39 -24.99 17.46
CA LEU A 5 27.86 -26.13 16.71
C LEU A 5 26.54 -25.70 16.04
N GLN A 6 26.57 -25.52 14.71
CA GLN A 6 25.39 -25.15 13.95
C GLN A 6 24.56 -26.39 13.71
N THR A 7 23.27 -26.34 14.03
CA THR A 7 22.32 -27.36 13.60
C THR A 7 22.30 -27.40 12.06
N PRO A 8 22.48 -28.58 11.43
CA PRO A 8 22.41 -28.72 9.98
C PRO A 8 21.05 -28.28 9.47
N LEU A 9 21.03 -27.47 8.41
CA LEU A 9 19.82 -26.99 7.75
C LEU A 9 19.80 -27.44 6.28
N PRO A 10 18.61 -27.62 5.68
CA PRO A 10 18.47 -28.08 4.29
C PRO A 10 19.25 -27.26 3.25
N ILE A 11 19.50 -25.98 3.52
CA ILE A 11 20.23 -25.11 2.61
C ILE A 11 21.75 -25.34 2.60
N ASP A 12 22.31 -25.95 3.66
CA ASP A 12 23.76 -25.91 3.94
C ASP A 12 24.58 -26.53 2.79
N ASP A 13 24.15 -27.66 2.25
CA ASP A 13 24.82 -28.36 1.13
C ASP A 13 24.77 -27.57 -0.20
N HIS A 14 23.93 -26.55 -0.30
CA HIS A 14 23.76 -25.73 -1.49
C HIS A 14 24.48 -24.38 -1.41
N VAL A 15 24.89 -23.93 -0.22
CA VAL A 15 25.44 -22.58 0.01
C VAL A 15 26.66 -22.32 -0.86
N ASP A 16 27.64 -23.22 -0.85
CA ASP A 16 28.90 -23.01 -1.59
C ASP A 16 28.66 -22.94 -3.11
N GLY A 17 27.76 -23.78 -3.62
CA GLY A 17 27.35 -23.77 -5.03
C GLY A 17 26.67 -22.46 -5.43
N ILE A 18 25.83 -21.90 -4.55
CA ILE A 18 25.18 -20.60 -4.75
C ILE A 18 26.22 -19.48 -4.75
N VAL A 19 27.11 -19.41 -3.75
CA VAL A 19 28.14 -18.36 -3.67
C VAL A 19 29.07 -18.41 -4.87
N ALA A 20 29.50 -19.60 -5.30
CA ALA A 20 30.33 -19.77 -6.49
C ALA A 20 29.61 -19.30 -7.77
N HIS A 21 28.31 -19.61 -7.91
CA HIS A 21 27.52 -19.14 -9.04
C HIS A 21 27.36 -17.62 -9.03
N VAL A 22 27.01 -17.02 -7.88
CA VAL A 22 26.83 -15.57 -7.74
C VAL A 22 28.14 -14.84 -8.04
N ARG A 23 29.28 -15.33 -7.55
CA ARG A 23 30.61 -14.75 -7.87
C ARG A 23 30.91 -14.74 -9.36
N LYS A 24 30.45 -15.76 -10.10
CA LYS A 24 30.72 -15.90 -11.55
C LYS A 24 29.72 -15.17 -12.44
N HIS A 25 28.45 -15.16 -12.05
CA HIS A 25 27.35 -14.72 -12.92
C HIS A 25 26.63 -13.47 -12.42
N GLY A 26 26.91 -13.00 -11.21
CA GLY A 26 26.31 -11.81 -10.62
C GLY A 26 24.86 -11.99 -10.16
N THR A 27 24.06 -12.86 -10.76
CA THR A 27 22.63 -13.00 -10.42
C THR A 27 22.23 -14.42 -10.03
N ALA A 28 21.38 -14.57 -9.01
CA ALA A 28 20.78 -15.86 -8.64
C ALA A 28 19.38 -15.69 -8.05
N ILE A 29 18.53 -16.70 -8.24
CA ILE A 29 17.24 -16.82 -7.57
C ILE A 29 17.26 -18.08 -6.72
N VAL A 30 16.92 -17.98 -5.45
CA VAL A 30 16.85 -19.11 -4.52
C VAL A 30 15.40 -19.30 -4.08
N VAL A 31 14.83 -20.44 -4.45
CA VAL A 31 13.50 -20.85 -4.00
C VAL A 31 13.69 -21.95 -2.96
N ALA A 32 13.38 -21.63 -1.71
CA ALA A 32 13.50 -22.56 -0.61
C ALA A 32 12.39 -22.31 0.42
N PRO A 33 11.73 -23.36 0.93
CA PRO A 33 10.64 -23.23 1.89
C PRO A 33 11.09 -22.53 3.20
N PRO A 34 10.16 -21.92 3.95
CA PRO A 34 10.50 -21.28 5.22
C PRO A 34 11.10 -22.27 6.22
N GLY A 35 12.09 -21.84 7.01
CA GLY A 35 12.79 -22.72 7.95
C GLY A 35 13.95 -23.52 7.34
N SER A 36 14.13 -23.50 6.01
CA SER A 36 15.28 -24.13 5.32
C SER A 36 16.64 -23.54 5.67
N GLY A 37 16.69 -22.37 6.32
CA GLY A 37 17.93 -21.65 6.63
C GLY A 37 18.36 -20.64 5.57
N LYS A 38 17.60 -20.44 4.49
CA LYS A 38 17.97 -19.55 3.37
C LYS A 38 18.49 -18.18 3.84
N THR A 39 17.78 -17.55 4.76
CA THR A 39 18.06 -16.21 5.24
C THR A 39 19.24 -16.15 6.23
N THR A 40 19.47 -17.20 7.03
CA THR A 40 20.54 -17.22 8.04
C THR A 40 21.86 -17.77 7.51
N ARG A 41 21.84 -18.50 6.38
CA ARG A 41 23.02 -19.15 5.81
C ARG A 41 23.55 -18.43 4.57
N ILE A 42 22.69 -18.07 3.61
CA ILE A 42 23.12 -17.51 2.31
C ILE A 42 23.68 -16.10 2.44
N PRO A 43 22.99 -15.09 3.01
CA PRO A 43 23.51 -13.72 3.07
C PRO A 43 24.85 -13.60 3.81
N PRO A 44 25.08 -14.28 4.96
CA PRO A 44 26.40 -14.28 5.58
C PRO A 44 27.48 -14.92 4.71
N ALA A 45 27.18 -16.00 3.99
CA ALA A 45 28.14 -16.64 3.10
C ALA A 45 28.51 -15.75 1.89
N LEU A 46 27.55 -14.97 1.39
CA LEU A 46 27.77 -14.00 0.32
C LEU A 46 28.73 -12.86 0.71
N THR A 47 28.99 -12.64 2.01
CA THR A 47 30.01 -11.66 2.45
C THR A 47 31.43 -12.00 1.98
N ALA A 48 31.67 -13.25 1.56
CA ALA A 48 32.91 -13.68 0.91
C ALA A 48 33.08 -13.15 -0.52
N ILE A 49 32.05 -12.51 -1.09
CA ILE A 49 32.14 -11.77 -2.36
C ILE A 49 32.44 -10.29 -2.09
N GLY A 50 31.86 -9.73 -1.02
CA GLY A 50 32.08 -8.36 -0.57
C GLY A 50 30.98 -7.93 0.40
N LYS A 51 30.92 -6.64 0.72
CA LYS A 51 29.86 -6.11 1.59
C LYS A 51 28.47 -6.42 1.02
N THR A 52 27.60 -6.99 1.85
CA THR A 52 26.27 -7.47 1.48
C THR A 52 25.20 -6.65 2.19
N ILE A 53 24.15 -6.27 1.46
CA ILE A 53 22.91 -5.77 2.04
C ILE A 53 21.80 -6.81 1.87
N LEU A 54 21.11 -7.11 2.96
CA LEU A 54 20.00 -8.06 3.02
C LEU A 54 18.71 -7.31 3.31
N LEU A 55 17.79 -7.29 2.35
CA LEU A 55 16.49 -6.67 2.51
C LEU A 55 15.53 -7.61 3.23
N GLN A 56 14.73 -7.03 4.11
CA GLN A 56 13.65 -7.69 4.82
C GLN A 56 12.40 -6.79 4.76
N PRO A 57 11.20 -7.34 4.56
CA PRO A 57 9.98 -6.55 4.45
C PRO A 57 9.60 -5.88 5.78
N ARG A 58 10.02 -6.44 6.92
CA ARG A 58 9.54 -6.07 8.25
C ARG A 58 10.67 -5.66 9.20
N ARG A 59 10.43 -4.59 9.97
CA ARG A 59 11.36 -4.07 11.01
C ARG A 59 11.73 -5.13 12.06
N VAL A 60 10.72 -5.86 12.56
CA VAL A 60 10.92 -6.90 13.59
C VAL A 60 11.71 -8.08 13.04
N ALA A 61 11.43 -8.49 11.79
CA ALA A 61 12.18 -9.54 11.12
C ALA A 61 13.65 -9.15 10.94
N ALA A 62 13.94 -7.92 10.48
CA ALA A 62 15.31 -7.43 10.32
C ALA A 62 16.13 -7.49 11.63
N ARG A 63 15.54 -7.06 12.75
CA ARG A 63 16.17 -7.12 14.08
C ARG A 63 16.39 -8.55 14.56
N ALA A 64 15.35 -9.36 14.55
CA ALA A 64 15.41 -10.75 15.01
C ALA A 64 16.43 -11.56 14.21
N LEU A 65 16.43 -11.40 12.89
CA LEU A 65 17.35 -12.06 11.99
C LEU A 65 18.80 -11.63 12.22
N THR A 66 19.05 -10.33 12.40
CA THR A 66 20.40 -9.84 12.68
C THR A 66 20.96 -10.46 13.96
N ARG A 67 20.15 -10.49 15.03
CA ARG A 67 20.54 -11.11 16.31
C ARG A 67 20.84 -12.60 16.13
N ARG A 68 20.00 -13.31 15.36
CA ARG A 68 20.18 -14.73 15.08
C ARG A 68 21.46 -15.01 14.29
N ILE A 69 21.71 -14.26 13.21
CA ILE A 69 22.94 -14.39 12.41
C ILE A 69 24.17 -14.08 13.28
N ALA A 70 24.11 -13.03 14.09
CA ALA A 70 25.19 -12.66 15.00
C ALA A 70 25.54 -13.81 15.96
N HIS A 71 24.52 -14.40 16.59
CA HIS A 71 24.68 -15.55 17.47
C HIS A 71 25.25 -16.77 16.76
N GLU A 72 24.66 -17.17 15.62
CA GLU A 72 25.06 -18.37 14.86
C GLU A 72 26.48 -18.26 14.26
N ARG A 73 26.95 -17.05 13.93
CA ARG A 73 28.30 -16.81 13.38
C ARG A 73 29.32 -16.39 14.43
N GLY A 74 28.90 -16.15 15.67
CA GLY A 74 29.75 -15.50 16.69
C GLY A 74 30.17 -14.07 16.31
N TRP A 75 29.39 -13.39 15.47
CA TRP A 75 29.62 -12.02 15.02
C TRP A 75 29.07 -11.00 16.01
N LYS A 76 29.65 -9.81 16.03
CA LYS A 76 29.21 -8.72 16.90
C LYS A 76 28.31 -7.75 16.13
N ILE A 77 27.15 -7.47 16.72
CA ILE A 77 26.19 -6.51 16.17
C ILE A 77 26.78 -5.10 16.19
N GLY A 78 26.68 -4.39 15.07
CA GLY A 78 27.28 -3.07 14.86
C GLY A 78 28.72 -3.13 14.34
N GLU A 79 29.38 -4.29 14.43
CA GLU A 79 30.67 -4.57 13.80
C GLU A 79 30.42 -5.39 12.54
N GLU A 80 30.55 -6.72 12.53
CA GLU A 80 30.47 -7.54 11.30
C GLU A 80 29.06 -7.60 10.69
N VAL A 81 28.02 -7.57 11.53
CA VAL A 81 26.62 -7.53 11.11
C VAL A 81 25.90 -6.36 11.78
N GLY A 82 24.98 -5.72 11.08
CA GLY A 82 24.18 -4.63 11.63
C GLY A 82 22.82 -4.55 11.00
N TRP A 83 22.00 -3.61 11.46
CA TRP A 83 20.75 -3.29 10.78
C TRP A 83 20.56 -1.80 10.55
N GLN A 84 19.74 -1.50 9.55
CA GLN A 84 19.18 -0.18 9.32
C GLN A 84 17.70 -0.31 9.00
N ILE A 85 16.86 0.20 9.88
CA ILE A 85 15.42 0.28 9.68
C ILE A 85 14.99 1.73 9.81
N ARG A 86 13.72 2.04 9.50
CA ARG A 86 13.20 3.39 9.69
C ARG A 86 13.44 3.85 11.13
N PHE A 87 14.09 5.01 11.27
CA PHE A 87 14.44 5.68 12.53
C PHE A 87 15.47 4.97 13.43
N GLU A 88 16.02 3.83 13.03
CA GLU A 88 17.00 3.10 13.84
C GLU A 88 18.20 2.62 13.00
N ARG A 89 19.41 2.97 13.44
CA ARG A 89 20.66 2.64 12.78
C ARG A 89 21.64 1.97 13.75
N ARG A 90 22.05 0.74 13.44
CA ARG A 90 23.02 -0.06 14.23
C ARG A 90 24.02 -0.76 13.30
N PHE A 91 24.92 0.01 12.68
CA PHE A 91 26.02 -0.50 11.85
C PHE A 91 27.19 0.49 11.82
N SER A 92 28.37 0.03 11.40
CA SER A 92 29.59 0.84 11.27
C SER A 92 30.29 0.59 9.94
N SER A 93 31.45 1.23 9.72
CA SER A 93 32.29 0.96 8.54
C SER A 93 32.82 -0.48 8.50
N ARG A 94 32.87 -1.17 9.64
CA ARG A 94 33.29 -2.58 9.78
C ARG A 94 32.22 -3.58 9.34
N THR A 95 30.97 -3.14 9.16
CA THR A 95 29.84 -4.00 8.80
C THR A 95 30.00 -4.59 7.42
N GLN A 96 29.99 -5.93 7.39
CA GLN A 96 30.07 -6.76 6.19
C GLN A 96 28.68 -7.17 5.73
N LEU A 97 27.75 -7.40 6.66
CA LEU A 97 26.34 -7.69 6.36
C LEU A 97 25.42 -6.64 7.00
N LEU A 98 24.77 -5.83 6.18
CA LEU A 98 23.72 -4.91 6.62
C LEU A 98 22.35 -5.52 6.36
N VAL A 99 21.56 -5.75 7.41
CA VAL A 99 20.15 -6.11 7.27
C VAL A 99 19.31 -4.83 7.25
N ALA A 100 18.56 -4.59 6.19
CA ALA A 100 17.79 -3.37 6.02
C ALA A 100 16.34 -3.64 5.65
N THR A 101 15.44 -2.71 5.98
CA THR A 101 14.10 -2.73 5.36
C THR A 101 14.18 -2.29 3.90
N GLU A 102 13.29 -2.77 3.05
CA GLU A 102 13.29 -2.48 1.61
C GLU A 102 13.32 -0.98 1.31
N GLY A 103 12.51 -0.18 2.02
CA GLY A 103 12.47 1.28 1.88
C GLY A 103 13.78 2.00 2.23
N ILE A 104 14.70 1.36 2.99
CA ILE A 104 16.02 1.93 3.27
C ILE A 104 16.93 1.82 2.04
N LEU A 105 16.80 0.74 1.26
CA LEU A 105 17.57 0.60 0.04
C LEU A 105 17.09 1.58 -1.04
N THR A 106 15.77 1.73 -1.23
CA THR A 106 15.24 2.73 -2.19
C THR A 106 15.69 4.14 -1.82
N ALA A 107 15.63 4.52 -0.54
CA ALA A 107 16.15 5.82 -0.09
C ALA A 107 17.67 5.99 -0.31
N ARG A 108 18.46 4.92 -0.09
CA ARG A 108 19.92 4.96 -0.33
C ARG A 108 20.24 5.11 -1.81
N LEU A 109 19.54 4.37 -2.67
CA LEU A 109 19.62 4.45 -4.12
C LEU A 109 19.45 5.91 -4.61
N GLN A 110 18.55 6.70 -4.01
CA GLN A 110 18.40 8.12 -4.37
C GLN A 110 19.67 8.96 -4.17
N SER A 111 20.46 8.66 -3.14
CA SER A 111 21.71 9.39 -2.84
C SER A 111 22.95 8.78 -3.48
N ASP A 112 22.91 7.48 -3.75
CA ASP A 112 24.01 6.68 -4.28
C ASP A 112 23.43 5.68 -5.30
N PRO A 113 23.23 6.11 -6.56
CA PRO A 113 22.62 5.28 -7.60
C PRO A 113 23.40 4.02 -7.95
N LEU A 114 24.68 3.95 -7.60
CA LEU A 114 25.52 2.78 -7.85
C LEU A 114 25.61 1.86 -6.63
N VAL A 115 24.98 2.24 -5.51
CA VAL A 115 25.00 1.51 -4.24
C VAL A 115 26.44 1.10 -3.88
N THR A 116 27.35 2.06 -3.98
CA THR A 116 28.80 1.89 -4.08
C THR A 116 29.40 1.14 -2.88
N ASP A 117 28.79 1.26 -1.70
CA ASP A 117 29.22 0.57 -0.48
C ASP A 117 29.03 -0.96 -0.51
N PHE A 118 28.20 -1.48 -1.41
CA PHE A 118 27.80 -2.89 -1.43
C PHE A 118 28.20 -3.57 -2.74
N HIS A 119 28.51 -4.87 -2.63
CA HIS A 119 28.84 -5.76 -3.75
C HIS A 119 27.74 -6.79 -3.98
N VAL A 120 26.90 -7.04 -2.98
CA VAL A 120 25.80 -8.00 -3.10
C VAL A 120 24.53 -7.39 -2.49
N VAL A 121 23.45 -7.37 -3.26
CA VAL A 121 22.11 -7.06 -2.77
C VAL A 121 21.30 -8.34 -2.70
N VAL A 122 20.76 -8.65 -1.53
CA VAL A 122 19.90 -9.80 -1.31
C VAL A 122 18.48 -9.31 -1.04
N LEU A 123 17.53 -9.64 -1.91
CA LEU A 123 16.10 -9.41 -1.69
C LEU A 123 15.48 -10.69 -1.13
N ASP A 124 15.21 -10.73 0.17
CA ASP A 124 14.56 -11.89 0.79
C ASP A 124 13.04 -11.74 0.84
N GLU A 125 12.34 -12.84 1.05
CA GLU A 125 10.88 -12.90 1.17
C GLU A 125 10.15 -12.23 -0.02
N PHE A 126 10.72 -12.30 -1.23
CA PHE A 126 10.20 -11.60 -2.41
C PHE A 126 8.77 -12.03 -2.83
N HIS A 127 8.24 -13.11 -2.25
CA HIS A 127 6.83 -13.51 -2.39
C HIS A 127 5.85 -12.57 -1.68
N GLU A 128 6.29 -11.70 -0.76
CA GLU A 128 5.40 -10.66 -0.22
C GLU A 128 5.00 -9.65 -1.30
N ARG A 129 5.80 -9.51 -2.38
CA ARG A 129 5.55 -8.65 -3.55
C ARG A 129 5.15 -7.23 -3.15
N SER A 130 5.94 -6.64 -2.25
CA SER A 130 5.78 -5.25 -1.85
C SER A 130 6.20 -4.31 -2.97
N ILE A 131 5.66 -3.09 -2.99
CA ILE A 131 6.07 -2.08 -3.97
C ILE A 131 7.55 -1.70 -3.80
N HIS A 132 8.05 -1.68 -2.55
CA HIS A 132 9.44 -1.36 -2.27
C HIS A 132 10.40 -2.46 -2.75
N ALA A 133 10.05 -3.73 -2.62
CA ALA A 133 10.86 -4.84 -3.14
C ALA A 133 10.90 -4.83 -4.67
N ASP A 134 9.74 -4.68 -5.32
CA ASP A 134 9.65 -4.63 -6.78
C ASP A 134 10.44 -3.42 -7.35
N LEU A 135 10.33 -2.24 -6.72
CA LEU A 135 11.08 -1.05 -7.11
C LEU A 135 12.59 -1.20 -6.84
N ALA A 136 12.97 -1.70 -5.67
CA ALA A 136 14.37 -1.95 -5.33
C ALA A 136 15.01 -2.93 -6.33
N LEU A 137 14.30 -4.00 -6.70
CA LEU A 137 14.78 -4.96 -7.69
C LEU A 137 15.07 -4.28 -9.04
N ALA A 138 14.14 -3.46 -9.53
CA ALA A 138 14.27 -2.78 -10.80
C ALA A 138 15.44 -1.75 -10.79
N LEU A 139 15.55 -0.95 -9.73
CA LEU A 139 16.63 0.02 -9.57
C LEU A 139 18.01 -0.65 -9.42
N VAL A 140 18.11 -1.70 -8.60
CA VAL A 140 19.37 -2.45 -8.41
C VAL A 140 19.79 -3.15 -9.69
N LYS A 141 18.85 -3.67 -10.49
CA LYS A 141 19.15 -4.22 -11.82
C LYS A 141 19.77 -3.16 -12.74
N GLN A 142 19.27 -1.93 -12.73
CA GLN A 142 19.89 -0.82 -13.47
C GLN A 142 21.28 -0.49 -12.94
N ALA A 143 21.44 -0.41 -11.61
CA ALA A 143 22.74 -0.20 -10.97
C ALA A 143 23.74 -1.30 -11.35
N ALA A 144 23.33 -2.57 -11.37
CA ALA A 144 24.19 -3.70 -11.75
C ALA A 144 24.50 -3.73 -13.26
N LYS A 145 23.60 -3.24 -14.12
CA LYS A 145 23.94 -3.02 -15.54
C LYS A 145 25.06 -1.98 -15.70
N ALA A 146 25.09 -0.95 -14.84
CA ALA A 146 26.16 0.05 -14.80
C ALA A 146 27.41 -0.44 -14.04
N ARG A 147 27.24 -1.33 -13.05
CA ARG A 147 28.29 -1.94 -12.22
C ARG A 147 28.41 -3.44 -12.47
N GLY A 148 29.39 -3.82 -13.31
CA GLY A 148 29.68 -5.23 -13.60
C GLY A 148 30.11 -6.08 -12.39
N ASP A 149 30.37 -5.46 -11.23
CA ASP A 149 30.77 -6.13 -9.98
C ASP A 149 29.62 -6.24 -8.94
N LEU A 150 28.45 -5.65 -9.20
CA LEU A 150 27.31 -5.70 -8.28
C LEU A 150 26.46 -6.95 -8.53
N ALA A 151 26.37 -7.80 -7.52
CA ALA A 151 25.58 -9.02 -7.55
C ALA A 151 24.17 -8.85 -6.94
N ILE A 152 23.20 -9.59 -7.48
CA ILE A 152 21.80 -9.60 -7.06
C ILE A 152 21.37 -11.02 -6.74
N VAL A 153 20.88 -11.24 -5.52
CA VAL A 153 20.30 -12.52 -5.11
C VAL A 153 18.88 -12.28 -4.65
N VAL A 154 17.92 -12.99 -5.26
CA VAL A 154 16.53 -12.94 -4.81
C VAL A 154 16.17 -14.27 -4.15
N MET A 155 15.64 -14.20 -2.94
CA MET A 155 15.22 -15.38 -2.18
C MET A 155 13.71 -15.35 -1.97
N SER A 156 13.06 -16.51 -2.14
CA SER A 156 11.63 -16.64 -1.93
C SER A 156 11.23 -18.05 -1.48
N ALA A 157 10.06 -18.15 -0.83
CA ALA A 157 9.52 -19.40 -0.33
C ALA A 157 8.60 -20.11 -1.34
N THR A 158 7.82 -19.36 -2.10
CA THR A 158 6.67 -19.91 -2.86
C THR A 158 6.45 -19.22 -4.22
N LEU A 159 7.38 -18.37 -4.67
CA LEU A 159 7.20 -17.58 -5.88
C LEU A 159 7.28 -18.46 -7.14
N ASP A 160 6.43 -18.17 -8.12
CA ASP A 160 6.68 -18.48 -9.54
C ASP A 160 7.96 -17.74 -9.96
N ALA A 161 9.08 -18.44 -9.94
CA ALA A 161 10.41 -17.84 -10.07
C ALA A 161 10.76 -17.54 -11.54
N GLU A 162 9.97 -18.05 -12.48
CA GLU A 162 10.19 -17.96 -13.91
C GLU A 162 10.05 -16.52 -14.45
N PRO A 163 9.00 -15.73 -14.11
CA PRO A 163 8.98 -14.29 -14.41
C PRO A 163 10.21 -13.55 -13.89
N LEU A 164 10.64 -13.86 -12.67
CA LEU A 164 11.79 -13.24 -12.03
C LEU A 164 13.12 -13.63 -12.72
N ALA A 165 13.26 -14.90 -13.09
CA ALA A 165 14.42 -15.42 -13.82
C ALA A 165 14.53 -14.77 -15.20
N ARG A 166 13.41 -14.58 -15.90
CA ARG A 166 13.38 -13.83 -17.17
C ARG A 166 13.75 -12.37 -16.98
N PHE A 167 13.24 -11.72 -15.93
CA PHE A 167 13.55 -10.32 -15.66
C PHE A 167 15.03 -10.10 -15.35
N LEU A 168 15.65 -10.97 -14.57
CA LEU A 168 17.07 -10.82 -14.18
C LEU A 168 18.05 -11.51 -15.12
N GLY A 169 17.61 -12.44 -15.97
CA GLY A 169 18.50 -13.37 -16.65
C GLY A 169 19.20 -14.34 -15.68
N ALA A 170 18.53 -14.71 -14.58
CA ALA A 170 19.14 -15.41 -13.44
C ALA A 170 18.81 -16.91 -13.42
N LYS A 171 19.74 -17.72 -12.89
CA LYS A 171 19.52 -19.14 -12.61
C LYS A 171 18.65 -19.31 -11.36
N ILE A 172 17.69 -20.23 -11.42
CA ILE A 172 16.87 -20.66 -10.28
C ILE A 172 17.54 -21.84 -9.58
N PHE A 173 17.75 -21.70 -8.27
CA PHE A 173 18.13 -22.76 -7.33
C PHE A 173 16.88 -23.16 -6.54
N LYS A 174 16.30 -24.32 -6.89
CA LYS A 174 15.14 -24.86 -6.19
C LYS A 174 15.63 -25.86 -5.15
N ILE A 175 15.40 -25.56 -3.88
CA ILE A 175 15.88 -26.36 -2.75
C ILE A 175 14.68 -26.93 -2.04
N GLU A 176 14.62 -28.26 -2.04
CA GLU A 176 13.57 -29.00 -1.34
C GLU A 176 13.99 -29.20 0.12
N SER A 177 13.08 -28.95 1.04
CA SER A 177 13.27 -29.35 2.44
C SER A 177 12.22 -30.39 2.82
N ARG A 178 12.63 -31.37 3.62
CA ARG A 178 11.66 -32.25 4.28
C ARG A 178 10.87 -31.44 5.29
N THR A 179 9.63 -31.09 4.96
CA THR A 179 8.65 -30.62 5.95
C THR A 179 8.09 -31.82 6.69
N PHE A 180 7.82 -31.67 7.98
CA PHE A 180 7.07 -32.69 8.71
C PHE A 180 5.65 -32.81 8.13
N PRO A 181 5.01 -34.00 8.23
CA PRO A 181 3.64 -34.17 7.77
C PRO A 181 2.70 -33.22 8.50
N ILE A 182 1.76 -32.64 7.77
CA ILE A 182 0.74 -31.73 8.28
C ILE A 182 -0.63 -32.35 7.98
N GLU A 183 -1.41 -32.58 9.03
CA GLU A 183 -2.81 -32.98 8.92
C GLU A 183 -3.68 -31.72 8.78
N ILE A 184 -4.53 -31.66 7.76
CA ILE A 184 -5.39 -30.51 7.49
C ILE A 184 -6.84 -30.95 7.63
N ASP A 185 -7.57 -30.31 8.54
CA ASP A 185 -9.00 -30.47 8.75
C ASP A 185 -9.75 -29.18 8.38
N SER A 186 -11.00 -29.32 7.95
CA SER A 186 -11.94 -28.21 7.75
C SER A 186 -13.02 -28.20 8.84
N ALA A 187 -13.25 -27.03 9.42
CA ALA A 187 -14.25 -26.79 10.47
C ALA A 187 -15.00 -25.47 10.21
N PRO A 188 -15.71 -25.33 9.07
CA PRO A 188 -16.41 -24.09 8.73
C PRO A 188 -17.50 -23.79 9.76
N ASN A 189 -17.67 -22.51 10.08
CA ASN A 189 -18.69 -22.00 11.01
C ASN A 189 -18.61 -22.51 12.46
N LYS A 190 -17.53 -23.22 12.85
CA LYS A 190 -17.30 -23.56 14.26
C LYS A 190 -16.77 -22.35 15.04
N PRO A 191 -17.20 -22.14 16.28
CA PRO A 191 -16.61 -21.12 17.14
C PRO A 191 -15.14 -21.49 17.41
N LEU A 192 -14.30 -20.48 17.64
CA LEU A 192 -12.86 -20.68 17.79
C LEU A 192 -12.58 -21.60 19.00
N ARG A 193 -13.31 -21.43 20.10
CA ARG A 193 -13.16 -22.26 21.30
C ARG A 193 -13.27 -23.76 21.04
N ASP A 194 -14.16 -24.18 20.13
CA ASP A 194 -14.44 -25.59 19.89
C ASP A 194 -13.35 -26.28 19.05
N VAL A 195 -12.49 -25.51 18.40
CA VAL A 195 -11.39 -26.01 17.57
C VAL A 195 -10.02 -25.86 18.23
N ILE A 196 -9.93 -25.17 19.38
CA ILE A 196 -8.70 -25.07 20.16
C ILE A 196 -8.41 -26.43 20.81
N PRO A 197 -7.26 -27.07 20.55
CA PRO A 197 -6.91 -28.34 21.18
C PRO A 197 -6.68 -28.18 22.69
N ASN A 198 -6.63 -29.30 23.43
CA ASN A 198 -6.38 -29.28 24.87
C ASN A 198 -4.90 -29.06 25.25
N GLY A 199 -3.96 -29.18 24.31
CA GLY A 199 -2.52 -29.00 24.54
C GLY A 199 -1.78 -28.44 23.33
N GLY A 200 -0.49 -28.15 23.49
CA GLY A 200 0.38 -27.59 22.45
C GLY A 200 0.18 -26.09 22.21
N ASP A 201 1.20 -25.45 21.64
CA ASP A 201 1.12 -24.05 21.25
C ASP A 201 0.32 -23.90 19.94
N VAL A 202 -0.57 -22.92 19.93
CA VAL A 202 -1.52 -22.70 18.84
C VAL A 202 -1.28 -21.34 18.21
N LEU A 203 -1.24 -21.29 16.88
CA LEU A 203 -1.22 -20.04 16.11
C LEU A 203 -2.55 -19.88 15.37
N VAL A 204 -3.29 -18.81 15.66
CA VAL A 204 -4.58 -18.51 15.05
C VAL A 204 -4.44 -17.33 14.11
N PHE A 205 -4.71 -17.52 12.82
CA PHE A 205 -4.71 -16.46 11.82
C PHE A 205 -6.09 -15.79 11.71
N LEU A 206 -6.14 -14.51 12.03
CA LEU A 206 -7.33 -13.66 12.02
C LEU A 206 -7.13 -12.41 11.15
N PRO A 207 -8.20 -11.80 10.60
CA PRO A 207 -8.07 -10.71 9.65
C PRO A 207 -7.52 -9.40 10.21
N GLY A 208 -7.65 -9.15 11.51
CA GLY A 208 -7.26 -7.86 12.10
C GLY A 208 -7.45 -7.80 13.62
N ALA A 209 -7.07 -6.66 14.20
CA ALA A 209 -7.07 -6.43 15.65
C ALA A 209 -8.47 -6.56 16.29
N ARG A 210 -9.53 -6.12 15.60
CA ARG A 210 -10.92 -6.28 16.09
C ARG A 210 -11.29 -7.75 16.25
N GLU A 211 -10.93 -8.56 15.27
CA GLU A 211 -11.20 -10.01 15.29
C GLU A 211 -10.33 -10.71 16.33
N ILE A 212 -9.07 -10.29 16.48
CA ILE A 212 -8.16 -10.76 17.54
C ILE A 212 -8.74 -10.48 18.93
N ASN A 213 -9.21 -9.27 19.20
CA ASN A 213 -9.79 -8.91 20.49
C ASN A 213 -11.07 -9.69 20.79
N ARG A 214 -11.90 -9.96 19.77
CA ARG A 214 -13.09 -10.81 19.90
C ARG A 214 -12.70 -12.25 20.25
N ALA A 215 -11.71 -12.81 19.56
CA ALA A 215 -11.19 -14.15 19.83
C ALA A 215 -10.57 -14.25 21.23
N ALA A 216 -9.81 -13.23 21.67
CA ALA A 216 -9.25 -13.18 23.01
C ALA A 216 -10.34 -13.18 24.09
N ALA A 217 -11.43 -12.44 23.87
CA ALA A 217 -12.58 -12.43 24.78
C ALA A 217 -13.32 -13.78 24.82
N GLU A 218 -13.44 -14.47 23.68
CA GLU A 218 -14.00 -15.82 23.59
C GLU A 218 -13.12 -16.85 24.32
N LEU A 219 -11.79 -16.66 24.27
CA LEU A 219 -10.77 -17.54 24.84
C LEU A 219 -10.21 -17.02 26.18
N ARG A 220 -11.01 -16.28 26.96
CA ARG A 220 -10.57 -15.68 28.24
C ARG A 220 -10.01 -16.67 29.27
N ASP A 221 -10.35 -17.95 29.14
CA ASP A 221 -9.87 -19.03 30.01
C ASP A 221 -8.46 -19.51 29.61
N PHE A 222 -7.92 -19.00 28.50
CA PHE A 222 -6.59 -19.33 27.97
C PHE A 222 -5.64 -18.13 28.02
N GLU A 223 -4.34 -18.40 28.15
CA GLU A 223 -3.30 -17.39 27.95
C GLU A 223 -3.18 -17.06 26.45
N THR A 224 -3.81 -15.95 26.03
CA THR A 224 -3.79 -15.48 24.65
C THR A 224 -2.80 -14.33 24.47
N LEU A 225 -2.01 -14.39 23.40
CA LEU A 225 -1.01 -13.39 23.05
C LEU A 225 -1.37 -12.78 21.69
N PRO A 226 -1.79 -11.51 21.61
CA PRO A 226 -2.08 -10.86 20.34
C PRO A 226 -0.79 -10.61 19.57
N LEU A 227 -0.87 -10.69 18.24
CA LEU A 227 0.25 -10.40 17.34
C LEU A 227 -0.23 -9.70 16.06
N HIS A 228 -0.21 -8.37 16.06
CA HIS A 228 -0.57 -7.53 14.92
C HIS A 228 0.28 -6.26 14.86
N GLY A 229 0.30 -5.61 13.68
CA GLY A 229 1.25 -4.53 13.39
C GLY A 229 1.14 -3.27 14.27
N SER A 230 -0.01 -3.02 14.90
CA SER A 230 -0.19 -1.87 15.80
C SER A 230 0.25 -2.12 17.25
N LEU A 231 0.76 -3.31 17.57
CA LEU A 231 1.37 -3.57 18.88
C LEU A 231 2.74 -2.93 18.97
N ASP A 232 3.13 -2.52 20.18
CA ASP A 232 4.50 -2.13 20.46
C ASP A 232 5.49 -3.29 20.25
N VAL A 233 6.77 -2.95 20.14
CA VAL A 233 7.83 -3.93 19.85
C VAL A 233 7.96 -4.97 20.95
N GLU A 234 7.77 -4.60 22.22
CA GLU A 234 7.91 -5.51 23.36
C GLU A 234 6.80 -6.55 23.40
N ALA A 235 5.56 -6.17 23.10
CA ALA A 235 4.42 -7.06 22.99
C ALA A 235 4.58 -8.03 21.81
N GLN A 236 5.06 -7.55 20.67
CA GLN A 236 5.37 -8.42 19.52
C GLN A 236 6.48 -9.43 19.88
N GLU A 237 7.59 -8.96 20.48
CA GLU A 237 8.70 -9.83 20.89
C GLU A 237 8.23 -10.88 21.92
N ARG A 238 7.34 -10.52 22.85
CA ARG A 238 6.75 -11.45 23.84
C ARG A 238 5.93 -12.56 23.20
N ALA A 239 5.14 -12.25 22.17
CA ALA A 239 4.34 -13.26 21.47
C ALA A 239 5.22 -14.31 20.76
N ILE A 240 6.41 -13.91 20.30
CA ILE A 240 7.33 -14.74 19.54
C ILE A 240 8.27 -15.53 20.46
N ALA A 241 8.63 -14.96 21.61
CA ALA A 241 9.61 -15.51 22.52
C ALA A 241 9.26 -16.95 22.95
N PRO A 242 10.25 -17.84 23.11
CA PRO A 242 10.04 -19.17 23.67
C PRO A 242 9.37 -19.10 25.05
N SER A 243 8.49 -20.05 25.34
CA SER A 243 7.79 -20.14 26.63
C SER A 243 7.71 -21.60 27.07
N THR A 244 7.79 -21.83 28.38
CA THR A 244 7.53 -23.14 28.99
C THR A 244 6.04 -23.37 29.27
N ARG A 245 5.24 -22.30 29.23
CA ARG A 245 3.77 -22.35 29.30
C ARG A 245 3.18 -22.35 27.91
N ARG A 246 2.05 -23.04 27.78
CA ARG A 246 1.25 -23.10 26.56
C ARG A 246 0.86 -21.71 26.10
N LYS A 247 1.10 -21.40 24.82
CA LYS A 247 0.72 -20.13 24.19
C LYS A 247 -0.37 -20.32 23.14
N ILE A 248 -1.36 -19.44 23.17
CA ILE A 248 -2.30 -19.26 22.05
C ILE A 248 -2.04 -17.89 21.43
N ILE A 249 -1.44 -17.86 20.26
CA ILE A 249 -1.06 -16.63 19.59
C ILE A 249 -2.14 -16.28 18.58
N LEU A 250 -2.75 -15.12 18.75
CA LEU A 250 -3.80 -14.60 17.88
C LEU A 250 -3.19 -13.56 16.94
N ALA A 251 -2.93 -13.97 15.70
CA ALA A 251 -2.09 -13.22 14.77
C ALA A 251 -2.82 -12.78 13.50
N THR A 252 -2.37 -11.67 12.94
CA THR A 252 -2.62 -11.34 11.53
C THR A 252 -1.61 -12.04 10.61
N ASN A 253 -1.57 -11.67 9.33
CA ASN A 253 -0.54 -12.13 8.39
C ASN A 253 0.91 -11.76 8.81
N ILE A 254 1.13 -11.01 9.89
CA ILE A 254 2.45 -10.78 10.46
C ILE A 254 3.18 -12.07 10.88
N ALA A 255 2.44 -13.12 11.20
CA ALA A 255 3.01 -14.43 11.53
C ALA A 255 3.14 -15.36 10.30
N GLU A 256 2.71 -14.92 9.12
CA GLU A 256 2.67 -15.73 7.89
C GLU A 256 4.06 -15.94 7.29
N THR A 257 4.91 -14.91 7.32
CA THR A 257 6.27 -14.87 6.74
C THR A 257 7.31 -14.46 7.79
N SER A 258 8.56 -14.88 7.62
CA SER A 258 9.78 -14.47 8.36
C SER A 258 9.87 -14.64 9.89
N LEU A 259 8.75 -14.60 10.63
CA LEU A 259 8.69 -14.67 12.09
C LEU A 259 8.58 -16.14 12.53
N THR A 260 9.62 -16.71 13.13
CA THR A 260 9.52 -18.08 13.67
C THR A 260 8.95 -18.01 15.08
N VAL A 261 7.68 -18.40 15.22
CA VAL A 261 7.12 -18.71 16.53
C VAL A 261 7.53 -20.15 16.86
N GLU A 262 8.46 -20.30 17.79
CA GLU A 262 8.91 -21.62 18.24
C GLU A 262 7.81 -22.31 19.06
N GLY A 263 7.70 -23.64 18.91
CA GLY A 263 6.77 -24.49 19.67
C GLY A 263 5.40 -24.72 19.04
N VAL A 264 5.02 -23.94 18.01
CA VAL A 264 3.72 -24.08 17.34
C VAL A 264 3.64 -25.42 16.59
N ASN A 265 2.66 -26.22 16.97
CA ASN A 265 2.32 -27.48 16.29
C ASN A 265 0.89 -27.48 15.74
N THR A 266 0.07 -26.50 16.13
CA THR A 266 -1.30 -26.36 15.66
C THR A 266 -1.53 -24.97 15.07
N VAL A 267 -2.09 -24.92 13.86
CA VAL A 267 -2.53 -23.68 13.21
C VAL A 267 -4.04 -23.69 13.04
N ILE A 268 -4.70 -22.58 13.35
CA ILE A 268 -6.11 -22.37 13.03
C ILE A 268 -6.20 -21.19 12.07
N ASP A 269 -6.76 -21.39 10.89
CA ASP A 269 -6.77 -20.36 9.83
C ASP A 269 -8.20 -19.94 9.48
N SER A 270 -8.50 -18.66 9.68
CA SER A 270 -9.77 -18.06 9.24
C SER A 270 -9.93 -18.03 7.71
N GLY A 271 -8.83 -18.17 6.95
CA GLY A 271 -8.82 -18.07 5.50
C GLY A 271 -9.11 -16.66 5.00
N LEU A 272 -9.02 -15.66 5.87
CA LEU A 272 -9.35 -14.27 5.59
C LEU A 272 -8.18 -13.35 5.95
N HIS A 273 -8.11 -12.22 5.28
CA HIS A 273 -7.20 -11.13 5.61
C HIS A 273 -7.82 -9.77 5.28
N LYS A 274 -7.29 -8.72 5.89
CA LYS A 274 -7.59 -7.35 5.51
C LYS A 274 -6.43 -6.79 4.70
N VAL A 275 -6.72 -6.28 3.50
CA VAL A 275 -5.72 -5.69 2.60
C VAL A 275 -6.09 -4.25 2.29
N LEU A 276 -5.08 -3.37 2.25
CA LEU A 276 -5.26 -2.00 1.78
C LEU A 276 -5.36 -2.01 0.26
N ARG A 277 -6.37 -1.30 -0.25
CA ARG A 277 -6.61 -1.04 -1.67
C ARG A 277 -6.79 0.46 -1.90
N PHE A 278 -5.96 1.01 -2.77
CA PHE A 278 -6.05 2.38 -3.24
C PHE A 278 -7.01 2.49 -4.41
N ASP A 279 -7.96 3.41 -4.28
CA ASP A 279 -8.87 3.83 -5.33
C ASP A 279 -8.32 5.10 -6.01
N PRO A 280 -7.92 5.04 -7.30
CA PRO A 280 -7.35 6.18 -8.00
C PRO A 280 -8.38 7.28 -8.32
N GLU A 281 -9.68 6.99 -8.36
CA GLU A 281 -10.71 8.01 -8.63
C GLU A 281 -10.98 8.86 -7.38
N THR A 282 -10.97 8.24 -6.22
CA THR A 282 -11.23 8.93 -4.94
C THR A 282 -9.96 9.33 -4.19
N ALA A 283 -8.80 8.85 -4.65
CA ALA A 283 -7.49 8.99 -4.02
C ALA A 283 -7.47 8.52 -2.56
N ILE A 284 -8.25 7.48 -2.23
CA ILE A 284 -8.45 6.99 -0.87
C ILE A 284 -8.06 5.51 -0.75
N ASP A 285 -7.47 5.16 0.39
CA ASP A 285 -7.19 3.78 0.76
C ASP A 285 -8.39 3.16 1.50
N HIS A 286 -8.79 1.97 1.07
CA HIS A 286 -9.82 1.16 1.69
C HIS A 286 -9.23 -0.13 2.24
N LEU A 287 -9.62 -0.48 3.47
CA LEU A 287 -9.26 -1.76 4.06
C LEU A 287 -10.34 -2.79 3.71
N VAL A 288 -10.03 -3.66 2.75
CA VAL A 288 -10.97 -4.66 2.22
C VAL A 288 -10.71 -6.02 2.88
N LEU A 289 -11.78 -6.66 3.35
CA LEU A 289 -11.73 -8.03 3.86
C LEU A 289 -11.86 -9.00 2.67
N GLU A 290 -10.87 -9.89 2.51
CA GLU A 290 -10.82 -10.82 1.38
C GLU A 290 -10.42 -12.24 1.81
N ARG A 291 -10.71 -13.20 0.94
CA ARG A 291 -10.11 -14.54 0.99
C ARG A 291 -8.62 -14.47 0.68
N ILE A 292 -7.84 -15.26 1.41
CA ILE A 292 -6.41 -15.42 1.14
C ILE A 292 -6.17 -16.19 -0.17
N SER A 293 -4.95 -16.11 -0.68
CA SER A 293 -4.50 -16.94 -1.80
C SER A 293 -4.09 -18.33 -1.33
N ARG A 294 -3.98 -19.28 -2.27
CA ARG A 294 -3.55 -20.65 -1.99
C ARG A 294 -2.14 -20.70 -1.41
N ASP A 295 -1.19 -19.99 -2.00
CA ASP A 295 0.18 -19.87 -1.48
C ASP A 295 0.22 -19.34 -0.03
N SER A 296 -0.62 -18.37 0.31
CA SER A 296 -0.77 -17.84 1.66
C SER A 296 -1.33 -18.89 2.62
N ALA A 297 -2.37 -19.63 2.21
CA ALA A 297 -2.93 -20.73 2.99
C ALA A 297 -1.88 -21.83 3.27
N ASP A 298 -1.06 -22.15 2.27
CA ASP A 298 0.01 -23.15 2.39
C ASP A 298 1.14 -22.66 3.30
N GLN A 299 1.51 -21.37 3.24
CA GLN A 299 2.49 -20.78 4.16
C GLN A 299 2.00 -20.74 5.62
N ARG A 300 0.71 -20.41 5.82
CA ARG A 300 0.06 -20.47 7.14
C ARG A 300 0.04 -21.89 7.68
N ALA A 301 -0.39 -22.86 6.86
CA ALA A 301 -0.38 -24.27 7.20
C ALA A 301 1.03 -24.76 7.57
N GLY A 302 2.03 -24.39 6.78
CA GLY A 302 3.44 -24.70 6.99
C GLY A 302 4.01 -24.20 8.32
N ARG A 303 3.30 -23.33 9.06
CA ARG A 303 3.71 -22.94 10.42
C ARG A 303 3.52 -24.06 11.46
N ALA A 304 2.61 -25.00 11.22
CA ALA A 304 2.40 -26.15 12.09
C ALA A 304 3.50 -27.22 11.95
N GLY A 305 4.10 -27.36 10.76
CA GLY A 305 5.02 -28.45 10.41
C GLY A 305 6.52 -28.13 10.51
N ARG A 306 6.92 -27.12 11.31
CA ARG A 306 8.31 -26.64 11.35
C ARG A 306 9.22 -27.45 12.27
N THR A 307 8.74 -27.78 13.46
CA THR A 307 9.53 -28.45 14.52
C THR A 307 9.17 -29.92 14.69
N GLY A 308 8.07 -30.37 14.08
CA GLY A 308 7.55 -31.73 14.16
C GLY A 308 6.25 -31.85 13.36
N PRO A 309 5.60 -33.03 13.38
CA PRO A 309 4.26 -33.21 12.82
C PRO A 309 3.29 -32.18 13.37
N GLY A 310 2.44 -31.62 12.50
CA GLY A 310 1.56 -30.53 12.83
C GLY A 310 0.13 -30.74 12.38
N ARG A 311 -0.79 -29.96 12.95
CA ARG A 311 -2.21 -29.94 12.58
C ARG A 311 -2.65 -28.55 12.15
N VAL A 312 -3.50 -28.48 11.13
CA VAL A 312 -4.10 -27.25 10.64
C VAL A 312 -5.62 -27.41 10.65
N VAL A 313 -6.33 -26.46 11.23
CA VAL A 313 -7.78 -26.38 11.18
C VAL A 313 -8.18 -25.14 10.37
N ARG A 314 -8.80 -25.36 9.20
CA ARG A 314 -9.33 -24.29 8.36
C ARG A 314 -10.77 -23.98 8.79
N LEU A 315 -11.03 -22.74 9.19
CA LEU A 315 -12.39 -22.27 9.54
C LEU A 315 -13.25 -21.95 8.31
N TRP A 316 -12.91 -22.56 7.18
CA TRP A 316 -13.50 -22.33 5.87
C TRP A 316 -13.53 -23.64 5.09
N ASP A 317 -14.44 -23.71 4.12
CA ASP A 317 -14.74 -24.93 3.36
C ASP A 317 -13.65 -25.21 2.33
N GLU A 318 -13.19 -26.45 2.23
CA GLU A 318 -12.15 -26.85 1.26
C GLU A 318 -12.58 -26.67 -0.19
N ARG A 319 -13.89 -26.55 -0.45
CA ARG A 319 -14.45 -26.26 -1.77
C ARG A 319 -14.30 -24.79 -2.18
N ASP A 320 -13.89 -23.90 -1.28
CA ASP A 320 -13.64 -22.50 -1.61
C ASP A 320 -12.51 -22.40 -2.63
N ILE A 321 -12.81 -21.81 -3.80
CA ILE A 321 -11.82 -21.61 -4.85
C ILE A 321 -10.95 -20.40 -4.50
N LEU A 322 -9.74 -20.67 -4.02
CA LEU A 322 -8.73 -19.63 -3.77
C LEU A 322 -7.95 -19.28 -5.04
N ARG A 323 -7.64 -17.99 -5.20
CA ARG A 323 -6.67 -17.52 -6.19
C ARG A 323 -5.30 -18.19 -5.93
N PRO A 324 -4.55 -18.59 -6.97
CA PRO A 324 -3.29 -19.31 -6.78
C PRO A 324 -2.24 -18.51 -6.00
N HIS A 325 -2.05 -17.24 -6.36
CA HIS A 325 -1.01 -16.38 -5.83
C HIS A 325 -1.58 -15.09 -5.24
N ARG A 326 -0.81 -14.49 -4.33
CA ARG A 326 -1.09 -13.15 -3.81
C ARG A 326 -1.01 -12.11 -4.94
N GLU A 327 -1.94 -11.16 -4.92
CA GLU A 327 -1.87 -9.97 -5.77
C GLU A 327 -0.75 -9.03 -5.29
N PRO A 328 0.19 -8.64 -6.18
CA PRO A 328 1.31 -7.79 -5.82
C PRO A 328 0.85 -6.37 -5.45
N GLU A 329 1.57 -5.69 -4.58
CA GLU A 329 1.20 -4.36 -4.09
C GLU A 329 1.09 -3.32 -5.19
N ILE A 330 1.93 -3.42 -6.22
CA ILE A 330 1.92 -2.53 -7.39
C ILE A 330 0.54 -2.43 -8.08
N ARG A 331 -0.33 -3.44 -7.91
CA ARG A 331 -1.70 -3.47 -8.45
C ARG A 331 -2.77 -2.92 -7.51
N ARG A 332 -2.45 -2.59 -6.26
CA ARG A 332 -3.44 -2.25 -5.24
C ARG A 332 -3.07 -1.12 -4.29
N VAL A 333 -1.84 -0.59 -4.28
CA VAL A 333 -1.43 0.50 -3.36
C VAL A 333 -1.15 1.79 -4.11
N ASP A 334 -1.22 2.94 -3.42
CA ASP A 334 -0.78 4.24 -3.96
C ASP A 334 0.67 4.17 -4.47
N LEU A 335 0.89 4.70 -5.67
CA LEU A 335 2.19 4.68 -6.35
C LEU A 335 2.93 6.02 -6.27
N ALA A 336 2.39 7.05 -5.61
CA ALA A 336 3.00 8.38 -5.54
C ALA A 336 4.44 8.37 -5.00
N SER A 337 4.70 7.59 -3.94
CA SER A 337 6.06 7.47 -3.40
C SER A 337 7.01 6.76 -4.37
N ALA A 338 6.55 5.69 -5.03
CA ALA A 338 7.36 4.95 -6.01
C ALA A 338 7.64 5.77 -7.28
N ALA A 339 6.65 6.53 -7.74
CA ALA A 339 6.80 7.45 -8.86
C ALA A 339 7.77 8.60 -8.51
N LEU A 340 7.70 9.16 -7.29
CA LEU A 340 8.66 10.15 -6.81
C LEU A 340 10.08 9.58 -6.80
N ASP A 341 10.25 8.36 -6.29
CA ASP A 341 11.55 7.69 -6.27
C ASP A 341 12.12 7.51 -7.69
N ILE A 342 11.30 7.16 -8.68
CA ILE A 342 11.75 7.03 -10.07
C ILE A 342 12.12 8.39 -10.68
N ILE A 343 11.30 9.43 -10.45
CA ILE A 343 11.57 10.78 -10.95
C ILE A 343 12.84 11.34 -10.32
N ALA A 344 13.02 11.16 -9.01
CA ALA A 344 14.20 11.58 -8.26
C ALA A 344 15.48 10.86 -8.72
N TRP A 345 15.35 9.63 -9.22
CA TRP A 345 16.42 8.88 -9.86
C TRP A 345 16.77 9.39 -11.27
N GLY A 346 15.94 10.28 -11.84
CA GLY A 346 16.06 10.78 -13.21
C GLY A 346 15.39 9.89 -14.26
N GLY A 347 14.54 8.94 -13.83
CA GLY A 347 13.73 8.12 -14.71
C GLY A 347 12.33 8.70 -14.94
N ASP A 348 11.64 8.17 -15.95
CA ASP A 348 10.22 8.44 -16.17
C ASP A 348 9.40 7.21 -15.73
N PRO A 349 8.47 7.34 -14.75
CA PRO A 349 7.65 6.23 -14.28
C PRO A 349 6.87 5.50 -15.38
N LYS A 350 6.52 6.18 -16.48
CA LYS A 350 5.77 5.58 -17.61
C LYS A 350 6.62 4.67 -18.49
N THR A 351 7.92 4.95 -18.59
CA THR A 351 8.87 4.21 -19.43
C THR A 351 9.85 3.34 -18.63
N PHE A 352 9.80 3.43 -17.30
CA PHE A 352 10.62 2.65 -16.38
C PHE A 352 10.47 1.13 -16.58
N GLU A 353 11.58 0.40 -16.47
CA GLU A 353 11.63 -1.06 -16.56
C GLU A 353 11.12 -1.71 -15.25
N TRP A 354 9.81 -1.61 -14.99
CA TRP A 354 9.16 -2.27 -13.85
C TRP A 354 9.31 -3.80 -13.94
N PHE A 355 9.47 -4.47 -12.80
CA PHE A 355 9.37 -5.94 -12.75
C PHE A 355 7.98 -6.41 -13.24
N GLU A 356 6.94 -5.77 -12.72
CA GLU A 356 5.58 -5.90 -13.21
C GLU A 356 5.01 -4.50 -13.40
N ARG A 357 4.47 -4.22 -14.59
CA ARG A 357 3.98 -2.86 -14.91
C ARG A 357 2.73 -2.54 -14.08
N PRO A 358 2.64 -1.37 -13.44
CA PRO A 358 1.44 -0.95 -12.72
C PRO A 358 0.26 -0.70 -13.67
N PRO A 359 -0.99 -0.78 -13.17
CA PRO A 359 -2.16 -0.25 -13.88
C PRO A 359 -1.99 1.23 -14.24
N GLU A 360 -2.40 1.60 -15.46
CA GLU A 360 -2.15 2.94 -16.02
C GLU A 360 -2.89 4.04 -15.26
N ASP A 361 -4.15 3.81 -14.92
CA ASP A 361 -5.00 4.70 -14.12
C ASP A 361 -4.35 5.08 -12.79
N ARG A 362 -3.74 4.12 -12.10
CA ARG A 362 -3.07 4.36 -10.82
C ARG A 362 -1.75 5.10 -10.98
N LEU A 363 -0.99 4.76 -12.02
CA LEU A 363 0.26 5.46 -12.31
C LEU A 363 -0.02 6.92 -12.69
N ASP A 364 -1.06 7.16 -13.50
CA ASP A 364 -1.50 8.50 -13.88
C ASP A 364 -1.99 9.30 -12.67
N ALA A 365 -2.75 8.70 -11.76
CA ALA A 365 -3.17 9.34 -10.50
C ALA A 365 -1.97 9.75 -9.64
N ALA A 366 -0.95 8.88 -9.52
CA ALA A 366 0.28 9.17 -8.80
C ALA A 366 1.06 10.34 -9.43
N ILE A 367 1.23 10.36 -10.75
CA ILE A 367 1.92 11.44 -11.48
C ILE A 367 1.14 12.76 -11.36
N ALA A 368 -0.19 12.70 -11.48
CA ALA A 368 -1.06 13.85 -11.31
C ALA A 368 -0.90 14.44 -9.90
N LEU A 369 -0.95 13.61 -8.85
CA LEU A 369 -0.71 14.06 -7.48
C LEU A 369 0.65 14.75 -7.33
N LEU A 370 1.73 14.11 -7.79
CA LEU A 370 3.08 14.69 -7.70
C LEU A 370 3.17 16.06 -8.39
N SER A 371 2.51 16.20 -9.55
CA SER A 371 2.44 17.48 -10.26
C SER A 371 1.77 18.58 -9.43
N HIS A 372 0.75 18.25 -8.63
CA HIS A 372 0.09 19.19 -7.72
C HIS A 372 0.91 19.50 -6.46
N LEU A 373 1.71 18.55 -5.98
CA LEU A 373 2.53 18.74 -4.76
C LEU A 373 3.73 19.68 -4.99
N GLY A 374 4.10 19.97 -6.24
CA GLY A 374 5.10 20.97 -6.59
C GLY A 374 6.54 20.46 -6.55
N ASP A 375 7.42 21.14 -5.80
CA ASP A 375 8.87 20.90 -5.81
C ASP A 375 9.25 19.51 -5.27
N LEU A 376 9.40 18.55 -6.18
CA LEU A 376 9.71 17.16 -5.88
C LEU A 376 11.09 16.95 -5.23
N ASP A 377 12.05 17.84 -5.50
CA ASP A 377 13.39 17.78 -4.92
C ASP A 377 13.37 18.09 -3.42
N GLU A 378 12.48 18.99 -2.98
CA GLU A 378 12.26 19.21 -1.55
C GLU A 378 11.55 18.02 -0.89
N LEU A 379 10.54 17.46 -1.54
CA LEU A 379 9.73 16.36 -0.98
C LEU A 379 10.56 15.10 -0.74
N ARG A 380 11.43 14.72 -1.69
CA ARG A 380 12.25 13.49 -1.60
C ARG A 380 13.26 13.49 -0.45
N ARG A 381 13.56 14.65 0.14
CA ARG A 381 14.45 14.76 1.31
C ARG A 381 13.83 14.17 2.57
N PHE A 382 12.51 13.95 2.58
CA PHE A 382 11.79 13.36 3.68
C PHE A 382 11.55 11.86 3.43
N PRO A 383 11.81 10.98 4.42
CA PRO A 383 11.51 9.55 4.31
C PRO A 383 10.02 9.28 4.60
N LEU A 384 9.14 9.96 3.88
CA LEU A 384 7.69 10.03 4.10
C LEU A 384 6.94 9.95 2.77
N HIS A 385 5.63 9.74 2.85
CA HIS A 385 4.76 9.94 1.70
C HIS A 385 4.86 11.39 1.18
N PRO A 386 4.88 11.63 -0.15
CA PRO A 386 5.00 12.98 -0.74
C PRO A 386 4.01 13.99 -0.18
N ARG A 387 2.78 13.56 0.12
CA ARG A 387 1.74 14.39 0.77
C ARG A 387 2.19 14.93 2.12
N LEU A 388 2.73 14.06 2.98
CA LEU A 388 3.18 14.42 4.32
C LEU A 388 4.45 15.27 4.26
N ALA A 389 5.35 14.94 3.33
CA ALA A 389 6.52 15.78 3.05
C ALA A 389 6.07 17.21 2.68
N ARG A 390 5.05 17.34 1.81
CA ARG A 390 4.52 18.64 1.40
C ARG A 390 3.95 19.43 2.58
N VAL A 391 3.15 18.78 3.44
CA VAL A 391 2.63 19.40 4.66
C VAL A 391 3.78 19.94 5.53
N LEU A 392 4.83 19.14 5.75
CA LEU A 392 5.94 19.53 6.63
C LEU A 392 6.81 20.66 6.03
N VAL A 393 7.00 20.67 4.71
CA VAL A 393 7.70 21.76 4.00
C VAL A 393 6.93 23.07 4.18
N ASP A 394 5.63 23.08 3.84
CA ASP A 394 4.82 24.30 3.86
C ASP A 394 4.56 24.81 5.28
N ALA A 395 4.39 23.90 6.24
CA ALA A 395 4.27 24.24 7.66
C ALA A 395 5.63 24.53 8.32
N LYS A 396 6.75 24.52 7.56
CA LYS A 396 8.11 24.76 8.07
C LYS A 396 8.49 23.86 9.25
N GLY A 397 7.92 22.65 9.29
CA GLY A 397 8.15 21.67 10.34
C GLY A 397 7.51 22.00 11.69
N ALA A 398 6.48 22.85 11.73
CA ALA A 398 5.76 23.17 12.96
C ALA A 398 5.36 21.92 13.75
N ASP A 399 5.43 22.02 15.08
CA ASP A 399 5.21 20.88 15.99
C ASP A 399 3.79 20.30 15.77
N GLU A 400 2.79 21.15 15.49
CA GLU A 400 1.41 20.74 15.19
C GLU A 400 1.31 19.93 13.87
N ALA A 401 2.06 20.31 12.84
CA ALA A 401 2.10 19.57 11.58
C ALA A 401 2.81 18.22 11.75
N VAL A 402 3.87 18.19 12.56
CA VAL A 402 4.59 16.95 12.92
C VAL A 402 3.68 15.99 13.67
N GLU A 403 2.90 16.47 14.64
CA GLU A 403 1.94 15.66 15.38
C GLU A 403 0.88 15.04 14.46
N ILE A 404 0.29 15.85 13.56
CA ILE A 404 -0.68 15.35 12.57
C ILE A 404 -0.05 14.30 11.67
N CYS A 405 1.14 14.56 11.11
CA CYS A 405 1.81 13.61 10.23
C CYS A 405 2.18 12.31 10.96
N ALA A 406 2.67 12.41 12.20
CA ALA A 406 3.01 11.25 13.02
C ALA A 406 1.77 10.39 13.33
N HIS A 407 0.63 11.02 13.66
CA HIS A 407 -0.65 10.33 13.85
C HIS A 407 -1.07 9.57 12.59
N LEU A 408 -1.03 10.22 11.42
CA LEU A 408 -1.42 9.61 10.14
C LEU A 408 -0.54 8.40 9.77
N MET A 409 0.70 8.36 10.26
CA MET A 409 1.62 7.24 10.06
C MET A 409 1.57 6.17 11.16
N ASN A 410 0.88 6.44 12.27
CA ASN A 410 0.98 5.68 13.53
C ASN A 410 2.43 5.57 14.04
N ASP A 411 3.19 6.68 13.98
CA ASP A 411 4.60 6.77 14.41
C ASP A 411 4.76 7.74 15.61
N ASP A 412 5.95 7.73 16.24
CA ASP A 412 6.29 8.65 17.33
C ASP A 412 6.64 10.05 16.78
N PRO A 413 5.94 11.14 17.20
CA PRO A 413 6.22 12.50 16.78
C PRO A 413 7.64 12.98 17.14
N ARG A 414 8.27 12.43 18.18
CA ARG A 414 9.63 12.81 18.59
C ARG A 414 10.68 12.37 17.57
N GLU A 415 10.53 11.15 17.04
CA GLU A 415 11.42 10.64 15.98
C GLU A 415 11.27 11.47 14.71
N LEU A 416 10.03 11.82 14.34
CA LEU A 416 9.74 12.66 13.18
C LEU A 416 10.32 14.08 13.35
N THR A 417 10.17 14.69 14.53
CA THR A 417 10.73 16.02 14.84
C THR A 417 12.23 16.09 14.59
N SER A 418 12.99 15.06 15.01
CA SER A 418 14.44 15.00 14.82
C SER A 418 14.83 15.06 13.33
N ILE A 419 14.07 14.36 12.49
CA ILE A 419 14.30 14.32 11.03
C ILE A 419 13.92 15.63 10.39
N VAL A 420 12.75 16.17 10.74
CA VAL A 420 12.27 17.45 10.21
C VAL A 420 13.29 18.56 10.52
N ARG A 421 13.81 18.61 11.75
CA ARG A 421 14.87 19.57 12.12
C ARG A 421 16.16 19.37 11.32
N LYS A 422 16.57 18.12 11.09
CA LYS A 422 17.74 17.81 10.29
C LYS A 422 17.58 18.21 8.82
N VAL A 423 16.39 17.96 8.24
CA VAL A 423 16.10 18.23 6.84
C VAL A 423 15.93 19.73 6.59
N LEU A 424 15.13 20.42 7.42
CA LEU A 424 14.82 21.84 7.24
C LEU A 424 15.92 22.78 7.78
N GLY A 425 16.72 22.33 8.76
CA GLY A 425 17.79 23.15 9.33
C GLY A 425 17.27 24.50 9.85
N SER A 426 17.82 25.60 9.34
CA SER A 426 17.42 26.96 9.71
C SER A 426 16.00 27.37 9.27
N ALA A 427 15.42 26.65 8.32
CA ALA A 427 14.05 26.89 7.87
C ALA A 427 13.01 26.37 8.87
N TYR A 428 13.39 25.48 9.79
CA TYR A 428 12.51 24.96 10.83
C TYR A 428 11.90 26.10 11.67
N ARG A 429 10.61 25.99 11.90
CA ARG A 429 9.85 26.85 12.80
C ARG A 429 9.04 25.96 13.73
N ARG A 430 9.10 26.25 15.02
CA ARG A 430 8.39 25.47 16.03
C ARG A 430 6.88 25.64 15.93
N HIS A 431 6.44 26.85 15.60
CA HIS A 431 5.03 27.20 15.46
C HIS A 431 4.83 28.01 14.18
N VAL A 432 3.66 27.84 13.61
CA VAL A 432 3.09 28.68 12.54
C VAL A 432 1.69 29.09 12.95
N ASP A 433 1.14 30.14 12.33
CA ASP A 433 -0.27 30.47 12.53
C ASP A 433 -1.19 29.39 11.94
N ASP A 434 -2.43 29.34 12.43
CA ASP A 434 -3.42 28.33 12.02
C ASP A 434 -3.74 28.38 10.52
N ALA A 435 -3.76 29.57 9.90
CA ALA A 435 -4.02 29.68 8.47
C ALA A 435 -2.90 29.05 7.64
N THR A 436 -1.64 29.26 8.04
CA THR A 436 -0.46 28.62 7.44
C THR A 436 -0.53 27.10 7.59
N LEU A 437 -0.88 26.58 8.78
CA LEU A 437 -1.05 25.13 8.99
C LEU A 437 -2.15 24.56 8.10
N ARG A 438 -3.33 25.19 8.03
CA ARG A 438 -4.45 24.74 7.20
C ARG A 438 -4.12 24.77 5.70
N ARG A 439 -3.37 25.77 5.24
CA ARG A 439 -2.85 25.82 3.86
C ARG A 439 -1.86 24.70 3.58
N ALA A 440 -0.95 24.41 4.51
CA ALA A 440 0.00 23.30 4.36
C ALA A 440 -0.71 21.94 4.27
N LEU A 441 -1.74 21.74 5.10
CA LEU A 441 -2.60 20.55 5.06
C LEU A 441 -3.34 20.43 3.72
N PHE A 442 -3.91 21.54 3.23
CA PHE A 442 -4.54 21.58 1.90
C PHE A 442 -3.53 21.25 0.78
N ALA A 443 -2.33 21.82 0.81
CA ALA A 443 -1.30 21.57 -0.18
C ALA A 443 -0.85 20.11 -0.25
N GLY A 444 -0.86 19.37 0.88
CA GLY A 444 -0.59 17.93 0.89
C GLY A 444 -1.77 17.06 0.41
N TYR A 445 -2.99 17.58 0.43
CA TYR A 445 -4.22 16.84 0.15
C TYR A 445 -5.17 17.59 -0.81
N PRO A 446 -4.69 18.08 -1.96
CA PRO A 446 -5.50 18.91 -2.85
C PRO A 446 -6.69 18.14 -3.44
N ASP A 447 -6.54 16.85 -3.69
CA ASP A 447 -7.57 15.97 -4.25
C ASP A 447 -8.54 15.38 -3.20
N ARG A 448 -8.35 15.69 -1.91
CA ARG A 448 -9.22 15.25 -0.81
C ARG A 448 -9.97 16.42 -0.17
N VAL A 449 -10.59 17.27 -1.00
CA VAL A 449 -11.45 18.36 -0.52
C VAL A 449 -12.88 17.85 -0.36
N ALA A 450 -13.57 18.32 0.67
CA ALA A 450 -14.97 18.02 0.93
C ALA A 450 -15.79 19.30 1.05
N MET A 451 -17.01 19.30 0.50
CA MET A 451 -18.00 20.36 0.64
C MET A 451 -19.21 19.83 1.42
N ARG A 452 -19.69 20.58 2.40
CA ARG A 452 -20.94 20.22 3.08
C ARG A 452 -22.13 20.32 2.14
N ARG A 453 -23.04 19.35 2.23
CA ARG A 453 -24.30 19.42 1.47
C ARG A 453 -25.27 20.46 2.06
N GLU A 454 -25.24 20.61 3.37
CA GLU A 454 -26.08 21.55 4.12
C GLU A 454 -25.27 22.16 5.27
N PRO A 455 -25.56 23.41 5.67
CA PRO A 455 -24.90 24.04 6.80
C PRO A 455 -25.00 23.16 8.06
N ARG A 456 -23.85 22.92 8.71
CA ARG A 456 -23.73 22.09 9.93
C ARG A 456 -24.10 20.61 9.78
N SER A 457 -24.39 20.13 8.58
CA SER A 457 -24.61 18.70 8.34
C SER A 457 -23.30 17.93 8.43
N PRO A 458 -23.28 16.72 9.04
CA PRO A 458 -22.12 15.85 9.00
C PRO A 458 -21.91 15.22 7.62
N ARG A 459 -22.88 15.34 6.69
CA ARG A 459 -22.77 14.79 5.34
C ARG A 459 -22.03 15.75 4.42
N VAL A 460 -21.00 15.23 3.76
CA VAL A 460 -20.14 15.96 2.83
C VAL A 460 -20.10 15.27 1.47
N LEU A 461 -19.79 16.04 0.44
CA LEU A 461 -19.44 15.57 -0.90
C LEU A 461 -17.94 15.78 -1.08
N LEU A 462 -17.20 14.73 -1.43
CA LEU A 462 -15.77 14.82 -1.75
C LEU A 462 -15.56 15.38 -3.16
N SER A 463 -14.38 15.91 -3.44
CA SER A 463 -13.94 16.37 -4.77
C SER A 463 -13.98 15.28 -5.83
N SER A 464 -13.94 14.01 -5.42
CA SER A 464 -14.17 12.87 -6.32
C SER A 464 -15.65 12.66 -6.71
N GLY A 465 -16.59 13.35 -6.06
CA GLY A 465 -18.03 13.15 -6.23
C GLY A 465 -18.64 12.12 -5.28
N THR A 466 -17.83 11.45 -4.47
CA THR A 466 -18.28 10.45 -3.49
C THR A 466 -18.86 11.14 -2.24
N GLY A 467 -19.94 10.60 -1.69
CA GLY A 467 -20.50 11.05 -0.42
C GLY A 467 -19.73 10.49 0.78
N ALA A 468 -19.53 11.29 1.82
CA ALA A 468 -18.92 10.86 3.07
C ALA A 468 -19.62 11.51 4.29
N THR A 469 -19.32 10.99 5.49
CA THR A 469 -19.85 11.47 6.76
C THR A 469 -18.70 11.83 7.70
N LEU A 470 -18.79 12.99 8.36
CA LEU A 470 -17.84 13.43 9.37
C LEU A 470 -18.07 12.70 10.69
N ALA A 471 -17.00 12.21 11.30
CA ALA A 471 -17.01 11.70 12.66
C ALA A 471 -17.40 12.81 13.66
N ARG A 472 -18.03 12.42 14.78
CA ARG A 472 -18.61 13.38 15.74
C ARG A 472 -17.55 14.19 16.48
N GLU A 473 -16.35 13.65 16.56
CA GLU A 473 -15.20 14.18 17.28
C GLU A 473 -14.43 15.26 16.49
N ILE A 474 -14.77 15.47 15.21
CA ILE A 474 -14.10 16.46 14.38
C ILE A 474 -14.57 17.87 14.78
N ASP A 475 -13.64 18.66 15.32
CA ASP A 475 -13.80 20.10 15.45
C ASP A 475 -13.31 20.80 14.16
N ASP A 476 -14.26 21.09 13.28
CA ASP A 476 -14.03 21.70 11.97
C ASP A 476 -14.52 23.15 11.89
N GLY A 477 -14.89 23.75 13.02
CA GLY A 477 -15.40 25.12 13.08
C GLY A 477 -16.67 25.37 12.24
N ARG A 478 -17.34 24.31 11.75
CA ARG A 478 -18.48 24.35 10.82
C ARG A 478 -18.17 25.00 9.46
N GLY A 479 -16.91 24.92 9.01
CA GLY A 479 -16.52 25.40 7.67
C GLY A 479 -17.32 24.73 6.54
N GLU A 480 -17.56 25.46 5.46
CA GLU A 480 -18.25 24.95 4.26
C GLU A 480 -17.40 23.92 3.51
N PHE A 481 -16.11 24.24 3.35
CA PHE A 481 -15.11 23.39 2.72
C PHE A 481 -14.12 22.86 3.76
N LEU A 482 -13.70 21.62 3.56
CA LEU A 482 -12.79 20.90 4.44
C LEU A 482 -11.71 20.21 3.59
N VAL A 483 -10.48 20.16 4.09
CA VAL A 483 -9.48 19.19 3.61
C VAL A 483 -9.56 17.93 4.47
N VAL A 484 -9.67 16.77 3.83
CA VAL A 484 -9.78 15.46 4.47
C VAL A 484 -8.41 14.79 4.55
N LEU A 485 -7.94 14.54 5.77
CA LEU A 485 -6.62 13.96 6.03
C LEU A 485 -6.71 12.45 6.27
N GLU A 486 -7.74 12.02 6.99
CA GLU A 486 -7.98 10.63 7.34
C GLU A 486 -9.45 10.26 7.08
N ILE A 487 -9.66 9.20 6.29
CA ILE A 487 -10.98 8.65 6.00
C ILE A 487 -10.92 7.12 6.09
N THR A 488 -11.96 6.50 6.62
CA THR A 488 -12.09 5.04 6.69
C THR A 488 -13.46 4.63 6.16
N GLY A 489 -13.49 4.04 4.96
CA GLY A 489 -14.75 3.82 4.26
C GLY A 489 -15.36 5.16 3.85
N ASP A 490 -16.58 5.44 4.30
CA ASP A 490 -17.26 6.72 4.11
C ASP A 490 -17.16 7.65 5.34
N LEU A 491 -16.48 7.22 6.41
CA LEU A 491 -16.33 8.00 7.64
C LEU A 491 -15.02 8.79 7.62
N VAL A 492 -15.13 10.11 7.53
CA VAL A 492 -14.00 11.03 7.71
C VAL A 492 -13.66 11.09 9.19
N ARG A 493 -12.42 10.78 9.54
CA ARG A 493 -11.90 10.76 10.92
C ARG A 493 -11.10 12.01 11.27
N MET A 494 -10.48 12.62 10.28
CA MET A 494 -9.70 13.84 10.46
C MET A 494 -9.85 14.75 9.26
N ALA A 495 -10.25 16.00 9.52
CA ALA A 495 -10.37 17.04 8.52
C ALA A 495 -10.13 18.42 9.14
N ARG A 496 -9.79 19.42 8.31
CA ARG A 496 -9.64 20.82 8.72
C ARG A 496 -10.38 21.76 7.78
N PRO A 497 -10.94 22.88 8.27
CA PRO A 497 -11.62 23.84 7.43
C PRO A 497 -10.66 24.55 6.48
N ILE A 498 -11.08 24.75 5.23
CA ILE A 498 -10.34 25.52 4.24
C ILE A 498 -11.21 26.65 3.71
N GLU A 499 -10.57 27.68 3.16
CA GLU A 499 -11.28 28.82 2.60
C GLU A 499 -11.58 28.57 1.12
N ARG A 500 -12.75 29.05 0.67
CA ARG A 500 -13.20 28.88 -0.72
C ARG A 500 -12.22 29.53 -1.70
N GLU A 501 -11.62 30.64 -1.31
CA GLU A 501 -10.65 31.42 -2.08
C GLU A 501 -9.36 30.66 -2.36
N TRP A 502 -9.11 29.54 -1.66
CA TRP A 502 -7.93 28.68 -1.91
C TRP A 502 -8.20 27.65 -3.02
N LEU A 503 -9.45 27.46 -3.43
CA LEU A 503 -9.86 26.47 -4.42
C LEU A 503 -9.84 27.07 -5.82
N GLU A 504 -8.82 26.72 -6.60
CA GLU A 504 -8.73 27.12 -8.01
C GLU A 504 -9.60 26.22 -8.89
N PRO A 505 -10.54 26.76 -9.68
CA PRO A 505 -11.41 25.92 -10.49
C PRO A 505 -10.64 25.14 -11.57
N ASP A 506 -10.83 23.82 -11.60
CA ASP A 506 -10.21 22.91 -12.58
C ASP A 506 -11.11 22.63 -13.79
N ARG A 507 -12.42 22.85 -13.65
CA ARG A 507 -13.41 22.64 -14.71
C ARG A 507 -14.43 23.78 -14.77
N ARG A 508 -14.75 24.18 -16.00
CA ARG A 508 -15.81 25.14 -16.32
C ARG A 508 -16.83 24.48 -17.24
N GLU A 509 -18.10 24.64 -16.92
CA GLU A 509 -19.23 24.18 -17.74
C GLU A 509 -20.16 25.34 -18.05
N GLU A 510 -20.69 25.36 -19.27
CA GLU A 510 -21.71 26.31 -19.67
C GLU A 510 -22.97 25.55 -20.07
N THR A 511 -24.05 25.77 -19.33
CA THR A 511 -25.34 25.14 -19.60
C THR A 511 -26.34 26.19 -20.06
N ARG A 512 -27.16 25.84 -21.04
CA ARG A 512 -28.31 26.65 -21.45
C ARG A 512 -29.52 26.20 -20.64
N ILE A 513 -29.99 27.07 -19.76
CA ILE A 513 -31.19 26.83 -18.93
C ILE A 513 -32.18 27.92 -19.30
N ASP A 514 -33.28 27.54 -19.92
CA ASP A 514 -34.29 28.44 -20.48
C ASP A 514 -33.69 29.50 -21.44
N HIS A 515 -33.76 30.77 -21.06
CA HIS A 515 -33.21 31.92 -21.79
C HIS A 515 -31.88 32.41 -21.20
N ARG A 516 -31.24 31.64 -20.33
CA ARG A 516 -29.99 32.03 -19.65
C ARG A 516 -28.86 31.09 -20.06
N ILE A 517 -27.68 31.67 -20.21
CA ILE A 517 -26.41 30.95 -20.27
C ILE A 517 -25.84 31.00 -18.87
N VAL A 518 -25.75 29.84 -18.23
CA VAL A 518 -25.26 29.68 -16.86
C VAL A 518 -23.88 29.05 -16.92
N GLU A 519 -22.89 29.76 -16.37
CA GLU A 519 -21.54 29.27 -16.17
C GLU A 519 -21.42 28.65 -14.77
N ARG A 520 -20.88 27.44 -14.72
CA ARG A 520 -20.52 26.74 -13.48
C ARG A 520 -19.02 26.50 -13.45
N ARG A 521 -18.42 26.74 -12.29
CA ARG A 521 -16.99 26.49 -12.03
C ARG A 521 -16.88 25.47 -10.92
N PHE A 522 -16.03 24.47 -11.12
CA PHE A 522 -15.89 23.33 -10.24
C PHE A 522 -14.46 23.17 -9.74
N TYR A 523 -14.36 22.51 -8.59
CA TYR A 523 -13.13 21.88 -8.08
C TYR A 523 -13.41 20.39 -7.96
N GLY A 524 -12.94 19.60 -8.93
CA GLY A 524 -13.40 18.24 -9.15
C GLY A 524 -14.91 18.20 -9.35
N ALA A 525 -15.61 17.48 -8.47
CA ALA A 525 -17.06 17.40 -8.44
C ALA A 525 -17.75 18.52 -7.63
N LEU A 526 -17.00 19.40 -6.96
CA LEU A 526 -17.56 20.42 -6.08
C LEU A 526 -17.91 21.68 -6.87
N LEU A 527 -19.16 22.11 -6.82
CA LEU A 527 -19.58 23.37 -7.43
C LEU A 527 -19.07 24.55 -6.58
N LEU A 528 -18.10 25.29 -7.10
CA LEU A 528 -17.57 26.49 -6.44
C LEU A 528 -18.45 27.69 -6.74
N HIS A 529 -18.76 27.95 -8.00
CA HIS A 529 -19.52 29.13 -8.41
C HIS A 529 -20.52 28.80 -9.50
N GLU A 530 -21.70 29.40 -9.42
CA GLU A 530 -22.70 29.42 -10.48
C GLU A 530 -23.09 30.88 -10.76
N GLN A 531 -22.97 31.29 -12.02
CA GLN A 531 -23.34 32.65 -12.44
C GLN A 531 -24.01 32.66 -13.82
N THR A 532 -24.96 33.58 -14.03
CA THR A 532 -25.55 33.81 -15.35
C THR A 532 -24.66 34.75 -16.15
N ILE A 533 -24.07 34.26 -17.25
CA ILE A 533 -23.13 35.02 -18.10
C ILE A 533 -23.80 35.62 -19.34
N GLY A 534 -25.01 35.19 -19.67
CA GLY A 534 -25.70 35.70 -20.86
C GLY A 534 -27.19 35.37 -20.88
N ARG A 535 -27.91 36.04 -21.79
CA ARG A 535 -29.29 35.69 -22.13
C ARG A 535 -29.39 35.39 -23.61
N ILE A 536 -30.12 34.33 -23.95
CA ILE A 536 -30.40 33.96 -25.33
C ILE A 536 -31.58 34.83 -25.79
N ALA A 537 -31.40 35.57 -26.89
CA ALA A 537 -32.50 36.30 -27.50
C ALA A 537 -33.60 35.31 -27.88
N LYS A 538 -34.86 35.62 -27.53
CA LYS A 538 -35.99 34.81 -28.00
C LYS A 538 -35.88 34.67 -29.52
N PRO A 539 -35.92 33.45 -30.09
CA PRO A 539 -36.05 33.33 -31.52
C PRO A 539 -37.30 34.12 -31.92
N LYS A 540 -37.16 35.06 -32.85
CA LYS A 540 -38.31 35.65 -33.53
C LYS A 540 -38.96 34.53 -34.34
N VAL A 541 -39.79 33.71 -33.69
CA VAL A 541 -40.76 32.89 -34.38
C VAL A 541 -41.63 33.91 -35.12
N ARG A 542 -41.50 33.99 -36.44
CA ARG A 542 -42.51 34.69 -37.24
C ARG A 542 -43.82 33.99 -36.92
N GLU A 543 -44.72 34.66 -36.20
CA GLU A 543 -46.11 34.27 -36.00
C GLU A 543 -46.82 34.21 -37.36
N LYS A 544 -46.56 33.14 -38.10
CA LYS A 544 -47.45 32.57 -39.11
C LYS A 544 -47.22 31.07 -39.10
N SER A 545 -47.53 30.43 -37.98
CA SER A 545 -47.86 29.01 -37.99
C SER A 545 -49.00 28.84 -39.01
N ILE A 546 -48.72 28.15 -40.11
CA ILE A 546 -49.75 27.79 -41.08
C ILE A 546 -50.60 26.73 -40.39
N GLU A 547 -51.71 27.12 -39.78
CA GLU A 547 -52.59 26.20 -39.06
C GLU A 547 -53.49 25.39 -40.00
N THR A 548 -53.65 25.87 -41.24
CA THR A 548 -54.49 25.23 -42.25
C THR A 548 -53.88 25.32 -43.64
N ILE A 549 -54.12 24.31 -44.47
CA ILE A 549 -53.82 24.29 -45.90
C ILE A 549 -55.11 24.33 -46.71
N THR A 550 -55.12 25.02 -47.85
CA THR A 550 -56.28 25.05 -48.76
C THR A 550 -56.14 23.90 -49.75
N LEU A 551 -57.19 23.09 -49.89
CA LEU A 551 -57.27 21.93 -50.77
C LEU A 551 -57.73 22.35 -52.18
N PRO A 552 -57.50 21.53 -53.23
CA PRO A 552 -58.00 21.78 -54.59
C PRO A 552 -59.51 22.03 -54.68
N SER A 553 -60.29 21.40 -53.80
CA SER A 553 -61.73 21.66 -53.63
C SER A 553 -62.09 23.05 -53.06
N GLY A 554 -61.10 23.87 -52.67
CA GLY A 554 -61.29 25.17 -52.02
C GLY A 554 -61.52 25.11 -50.51
N ARG A 555 -61.66 23.91 -49.92
CA ARG A 555 -61.81 23.72 -48.46
C ARG A 555 -60.47 23.87 -47.74
N LYS A 556 -60.52 24.17 -46.44
CA LYS A 556 -59.32 24.23 -45.59
C LYS A 556 -59.20 22.97 -44.74
N ALA A 557 -58.02 22.35 -44.75
CA ALA A 557 -57.65 21.26 -43.87
C ALA A 557 -56.73 21.75 -42.76
N LYS A 558 -56.95 21.30 -41.53
CA LYS A 558 -56.09 21.64 -40.39
C LYS A 558 -54.80 20.83 -40.46
N LEU A 559 -53.67 21.49 -40.18
CA LEU A 559 -52.38 20.83 -40.04
C LEU A 559 -52.19 20.40 -38.59
N GLU A 560 -51.82 19.15 -38.38
CA GLU A 560 -51.37 18.62 -37.09
C GLU A 560 -49.86 18.46 -37.12
N PHE A 561 -49.18 19.06 -36.16
CA PHE A 561 -47.73 19.01 -35.98
C PHE A 561 -47.42 17.97 -34.91
N ARG A 562 -46.58 17.00 -35.23
CA ARG A 562 -46.18 15.94 -34.30
C ARG A 562 -44.78 16.23 -33.74
N ASP A 563 -44.51 15.70 -32.55
CA ASP A 563 -43.25 15.91 -31.84
C ASP A 563 -42.02 15.32 -32.57
N ASP A 564 -42.25 14.39 -33.51
CA ASP A 564 -41.23 13.83 -34.41
C ASP A 564 -40.88 14.74 -35.60
N GLY A 565 -41.50 15.93 -35.67
CA GLY A 565 -41.30 16.92 -36.74
C GLY A 565 -42.15 16.69 -37.98
N SER A 566 -42.98 15.65 -38.03
CA SER A 566 -43.91 15.44 -39.14
C SER A 566 -45.14 16.36 -39.05
N VAL A 567 -45.67 16.75 -40.22
CA VAL A 567 -46.88 17.56 -40.34
C VAL A 567 -47.89 16.79 -41.18
N ILE A 568 -49.08 16.57 -40.64
CA ILE A 568 -50.12 15.79 -41.30
C ILE A 568 -51.43 16.59 -41.42
N ALA A 569 -52.23 16.23 -42.41
CA ALA A 569 -53.60 16.74 -42.56
C ALA A 569 -54.51 15.57 -42.93
N SER A 570 -55.57 15.34 -42.16
CA SER A 570 -56.58 14.35 -42.50
C SER A 570 -57.65 14.97 -43.39
N VAL A 571 -57.74 14.48 -44.63
CA VAL A 571 -58.68 14.99 -45.65
C VAL A 571 -59.42 13.84 -46.31
N LYS A 572 -60.63 14.10 -46.81
CA LYS A 572 -61.35 13.11 -47.62
C LYS A 572 -60.68 13.02 -48.99
N LEU A 573 -60.46 11.80 -49.49
CA LEU A 573 -59.75 11.56 -50.75
C LEU A 573 -60.33 12.37 -51.92
N GLN A 574 -61.66 12.51 -51.98
CA GLN A 574 -62.36 13.28 -53.00
C GLN A 574 -62.06 14.79 -53.01
N GLU A 575 -61.58 15.35 -51.90
CA GLU A 575 -61.24 16.77 -51.76
C GLU A 575 -59.83 17.10 -52.30
N LEU A 576 -59.06 16.07 -52.66
CA LEU A 576 -57.71 16.17 -53.24
C LEU A 576 -57.70 16.05 -54.77
N PHE A 577 -58.84 15.75 -55.42
CA PHE A 577 -58.88 15.67 -56.87
C PHE A 577 -58.94 17.08 -57.51
N GLY A 578 -58.02 17.34 -58.44
CA GLY A 578 -57.74 18.65 -59.03
C GLY A 578 -56.29 19.04 -58.79
#